data_AF-A0A961WEK6-F1
#
_entry.id   AF-A0A961WEK6-F1
#
_cell.length_a   1.000
_cell.length_b   1.000
_cell.length_c   1.000
_cell.angle_alpha   90.00
_cell.angle_beta   90.00
_cell.angle_gamma   90.00
#
_symmetry.space_group_name_H-M   'P 1'
#
loop_
_entity.id
_entity.type
_entity.pdbx_description
1 polymer ?
#
loop_
_entity_poly.entity_id
_entity_poly.type
_entity_poly.pdbx_seq_one_letter_code
_entity_poly.pdbx_strand_id
1 'polypeptide(L)'
;QWGQETTLLTHDGLTVSTADGAQLFADELRFPDAVVADAARFDRLVSELADKAANRSPGSPVPSLASTFRLFAVAPEDQPVVERTFRTMCELHDQGRDHIWGYYVRNLARPIWLARPEHRVDVLVGNPPWLAYRYMTAEMQAAFRSMSSERQLWAGASVATNQDLSGLFVARCVELYLRPGGRFGYVMPWGTLSRRQYAGFRTGHYPGKVQPVDIAFD
;
A
#
# COMPACT_ATOMS: atom_id res chain seq x y z
N GLN A 1 -4.74 -2.65 -8.58
CA GLN A 1 -5.98 -3.40 -8.30
C GLN A 1 -6.67 -2.73 -7.12
N TRP A 2 -7.97 -2.42 -7.21
CA TRP A 2 -8.76 -1.82 -6.13
C TRP A 2 -9.83 -2.81 -5.72
N GLY A 3 -9.56 -3.55 -4.65
CA GLY A 3 -10.42 -4.55 -4.05
C GLY A 3 -9.86 -4.78 -2.65
N GLN A 4 -10.74 -4.98 -1.67
CA GLN A 4 -10.41 -4.93 -0.25
C GLN A 4 -9.10 -5.65 0.10
N GLU A 5 -8.12 -4.87 0.55
CA GLU A 5 -6.92 -5.35 1.25
C GLU A 5 -7.33 -5.82 2.66
N THR A 6 -8.12 -6.88 2.75
CA THR A 6 -8.57 -7.38 4.06
C THR A 6 -7.45 -8.14 4.79
N THR A 7 -6.26 -8.32 4.21
CA THR A 7 -5.24 -9.16 4.84
C THR A 7 -3.79 -8.80 4.47
N LEU A 8 -3.38 -7.53 4.57
CA LEU A 8 -1.95 -7.17 4.42
C LEU A 8 -1.20 -7.08 5.76
N LEU A 9 -1.90 -6.80 6.87
CA LEU A 9 -1.30 -6.65 8.19
C LEU A 9 -2.01 -7.56 9.18
N THR A 10 -1.37 -8.66 9.53
CA THR A 10 -1.71 -9.47 10.70
C THR A 10 -0.71 -9.17 11.82
N HIS A 11 -1.07 -9.45 13.07
CA HIS A 11 -0.21 -9.27 14.25
C HIS A 11 1.13 -10.05 14.19
N ASP A 12 1.32 -10.91 13.17
CA ASP A 12 2.47 -11.81 13.00
C ASP A 12 3.28 -11.57 11.69
N GLY A 13 3.02 -10.49 10.94
CA GLY A 13 3.78 -10.18 9.71
C GLY A 13 2.99 -9.64 8.52
N LEU A 14 3.73 -9.30 7.46
CA LEU A 14 3.23 -8.88 6.15
C LEU A 14 2.96 -10.11 5.27
N THR A 15 1.70 -10.32 4.85
CA THR A 15 1.31 -11.38 3.90
C THR A 15 0.74 -10.75 2.64
N VAL A 16 1.23 -11.13 1.46
CA VAL A 16 0.77 -10.56 0.19
C VAL A 16 0.46 -11.64 -0.83
N SER A 17 -0.76 -11.61 -1.38
CA SER A 17 -1.18 -12.47 -2.49
C SER A 17 -0.56 -12.02 -3.81
N THR A 18 0.05 -12.95 -4.56
CA THR A 18 0.63 -12.70 -5.89
C THR A 18 -0.37 -12.90 -7.04
N ALA A 19 -1.68 -12.97 -6.78
CA ALA A 19 -2.67 -13.28 -7.80
C ALA A 19 -2.97 -12.08 -8.74
N ASP A 20 -2.41 -12.11 -9.95
CA ASP A 20 -2.87 -11.28 -11.07
C ASP A 20 -4.16 -11.88 -11.65
N GLY A 21 -5.30 -11.69 -10.96
CA GLY A 21 -6.65 -11.77 -11.51
C GLY A 21 -7.14 -13.05 -12.23
N ALA A 22 -6.32 -14.10 -12.37
CA ALA A 22 -6.64 -15.21 -13.28
C ALA A 22 -6.41 -16.63 -12.72
N GLN A 23 -5.73 -16.83 -11.57
CA GLN A 23 -5.52 -18.20 -11.07
C GLN A 23 -5.61 -18.32 -9.54
N LEU A 24 -6.27 -19.41 -9.13
CA LEU A 24 -6.67 -19.83 -7.78
C LEU A 24 -5.53 -20.35 -6.88
N PHE A 25 -4.27 -20.11 -7.26
CA PHE A 25 -3.11 -20.39 -6.41
C PHE A 25 -2.41 -19.06 -6.14
N ALA A 26 -2.84 -18.37 -5.09
CA ALA A 26 -2.14 -17.19 -4.61
C ALA A 26 -0.86 -17.65 -3.90
N ASP A 27 0.27 -17.62 -4.60
CA ASP A 27 1.54 -17.75 -3.89
C ASP A 27 1.68 -16.52 -2.99
N GLU A 28 1.78 -16.73 -1.68
CA GLU A 28 1.85 -15.64 -0.71
C GLU A 28 3.30 -15.33 -0.37
N LEU A 29 3.73 -14.09 -0.64
CA LEU A 29 4.99 -13.58 -0.10
C LEU A 29 4.78 -13.18 1.36
N ARG A 30 5.61 -13.72 2.25
CA ARG A 30 5.54 -13.45 3.69
C ARG A 30 6.83 -12.84 4.23
N PHE A 31 6.71 -11.76 4.99
CA PHE A 31 7.86 -11.12 5.61
C PHE A 31 7.63 -10.96 7.12
N PRO A 32 8.58 -11.41 7.97
CA PRO A 32 8.49 -11.24 9.41
C PRO A 32 8.45 -9.77 9.82
N ASP A 33 7.73 -9.45 10.89
CA ASP A 33 7.56 -8.08 11.35
C ASP A 33 8.87 -7.37 11.71
N ALA A 34 9.82 -8.13 12.28
CA ALA A 34 11.15 -7.64 12.62
C ALA A 34 11.97 -7.25 11.37
N VAL A 35 11.79 -7.99 10.27
CA VAL A 35 12.43 -7.69 8.98
C VAL A 35 11.82 -6.43 8.33
N VAL A 36 10.51 -6.24 8.49
CA VAL A 36 9.78 -5.08 7.96
C VAL A 36 10.01 -3.81 8.79
N ALA A 37 10.46 -3.92 10.05
CA ALA A 37 10.59 -2.79 10.96
C ALA A 37 11.51 -1.66 10.45
N ASP A 38 12.55 -1.98 9.69
CA ASP A 38 13.47 -1.00 9.08
C ASP A 38 13.23 -0.95 7.56
N ALA A 39 12.46 0.05 7.07
CA ALA A 39 12.12 0.15 5.64
C ALA A 39 13.34 0.21 4.73
N ALA A 40 14.38 0.96 5.09
CA ALA A 40 15.56 1.11 4.24
C ALA A 40 16.34 -0.21 4.14
N ARG A 41 16.33 -1.01 5.21
CA ARG A 41 16.89 -2.36 5.20
C ARG A 41 16.00 -3.35 4.48
N PHE A 42 14.69 -3.26 4.69
CA PHE A 42 13.69 -4.10 4.05
C PHE A 42 13.70 -3.92 2.53
N ASP A 43 13.64 -2.69 2.04
CA ASP A 43 13.69 -2.39 0.60
C ASP A 43 14.95 -2.98 -0.03
N ARG A 44 16.11 -2.81 0.60
CA ARG A 44 17.38 -3.39 0.12
C ARG A 44 17.40 -4.91 0.19
N LEU A 45 16.82 -5.51 1.23
CA LEU A 45 16.70 -6.96 1.35
C LEU A 45 15.83 -7.51 0.22
N VAL A 46 14.65 -6.95 -0.01
CA VAL A 46 13.76 -7.45 -1.08
C VAL A 46 14.37 -7.20 -2.46
N SER A 47 15.07 -6.09 -2.69
CA SER A 47 15.87 -5.89 -3.91
C SER A 47 16.94 -6.96 -4.08
N GLU A 48 17.72 -7.28 -3.04
CA GLU A 48 18.73 -8.35 -3.11
C GLU A 48 18.09 -9.72 -3.40
N LEU A 49 16.95 -10.04 -2.77
CA LEU A 49 16.22 -11.28 -3.04
C LEU A 49 15.70 -11.33 -4.47
N ALA A 50 15.18 -10.21 -4.99
CA ALA A 50 14.71 -10.10 -6.36
C ALA A 50 15.86 -10.27 -7.36
N ASP A 51 16.99 -9.60 -7.15
CA ASP A 51 18.16 -9.69 -8.01
C ASP A 51 18.76 -11.10 -8.00
N LYS A 52 18.82 -11.76 -6.83
CA LYS A 52 19.25 -13.16 -6.75
C LYS A 52 18.31 -14.12 -7.48
N ALA A 53 17.00 -13.88 -7.41
CA ALA A 53 16.02 -14.70 -8.11
C ALA A 53 16.13 -14.49 -9.64
N ALA A 54 16.25 -13.23 -10.10
CA ALA A 54 16.28 -12.87 -11.51
C ALA A 54 17.57 -13.27 -12.23
N ASN A 55 18.72 -13.23 -11.54
CA ASN A 55 20.01 -13.63 -12.11
C ASN A 55 20.21 -15.15 -12.19
N ARG A 56 19.23 -15.94 -11.72
CA ARG A 56 19.24 -17.39 -11.79
C ARG A 56 18.76 -17.87 -13.16
N SER A 57 19.38 -18.94 -13.69
CA SER A 57 18.83 -19.67 -14.83
C SER A 57 17.52 -20.35 -14.42
N PRO A 58 16.41 -20.20 -15.18
CA PRO A 58 15.14 -20.83 -14.83
C PRO A 58 15.28 -22.33 -14.57
N GLY A 59 14.69 -22.81 -13.47
CA GLY A 59 14.71 -24.20 -13.01
C GLY A 59 16.01 -24.68 -12.35
N SER A 60 17.01 -23.82 -12.21
CA SER A 60 18.23 -24.15 -11.46
C SER A 60 18.02 -24.05 -9.93
N PRO A 61 18.87 -24.70 -9.10
CA PRO A 61 18.68 -24.76 -7.65
C PRO A 61 18.57 -23.39 -6.98
N VAL A 62 17.69 -23.29 -5.98
CA VAL A 62 17.51 -22.06 -5.18
C VAL A 62 18.82 -21.71 -4.46
N PRO A 63 19.37 -20.50 -4.66
CA PRO A 63 20.60 -20.06 -4.01
C PRO A 63 20.50 -20.01 -2.48
N SER A 64 21.63 -20.16 -1.79
CA SER A 64 21.67 -19.96 -0.33
C SER A 64 21.53 -18.48 0.03
N LEU A 65 20.80 -18.19 1.11
CA LEU A 65 20.65 -16.85 1.69
C LEU A 65 21.59 -16.59 2.88
N ALA A 66 22.54 -17.48 3.19
CA ALA A 66 23.39 -17.34 4.38
C ALA A 66 24.20 -16.02 4.41
N SER A 67 24.68 -15.55 3.26
CA SER A 67 25.34 -14.23 3.17
C SER A 67 24.35 -13.08 3.31
N THR A 68 23.16 -13.19 2.70
CA THR A 68 22.08 -12.22 2.79
C THR A 68 21.64 -12.04 4.25
N PHE A 69 21.43 -13.13 5.00
CA PHE A 69 21.02 -13.04 6.41
C PHE A 69 22.05 -12.34 7.28
N ARG A 70 23.34 -12.56 7.04
CA ARG A 70 24.42 -11.82 7.74
C ARG A 70 24.44 -10.35 7.36
N LEU A 71 24.28 -10.04 6.07
CA LEU A 71 24.32 -8.66 5.56
C LEU A 71 23.16 -7.81 6.09
N PHE A 72 21.96 -8.39 6.18
CA PHE A 72 20.74 -7.70 6.61
C PHE A 72 20.38 -7.95 8.08
N ALA A 73 21.23 -8.65 8.84
CA ALA A 73 21.01 -9.00 10.24
C ALA A 73 19.63 -9.65 10.48
N VAL A 74 19.25 -10.61 9.63
CA VAL A 74 18.00 -11.38 9.77
C VAL A 74 18.16 -12.38 10.91
N ALA A 75 17.31 -12.27 11.93
CA ALA A 75 17.37 -13.12 13.12
C ALA A 75 17.13 -14.59 12.76
N PRO A 76 17.79 -15.56 13.42
CA PRO A 76 17.65 -16.99 13.10
C PRO A 76 16.20 -17.50 13.07
N GLU A 77 15.34 -16.96 13.94
CA GLU A 77 13.90 -17.25 14.01
C GLU A 77 13.12 -16.80 12.76
N ASP A 78 13.58 -15.75 12.09
CA ASP A 78 12.94 -15.14 10.92
C ASP A 78 13.42 -15.77 9.60
N GLN A 79 14.61 -16.38 9.60
CA GLN A 79 15.24 -16.95 8.41
C GLN A 79 14.34 -17.95 7.66
N PRO A 80 13.64 -18.91 8.32
CA PRO A 80 12.78 -19.87 7.61
C PRO A 80 11.64 -19.22 6.82
N VAL A 81 11.12 -18.10 7.30
CA VAL A 81 10.06 -17.35 6.60
C VAL A 81 10.64 -16.64 5.38
N VAL A 82 11.80 -15.99 5.53
CA VAL A 82 12.47 -15.31 4.41
C VAL A 82 12.94 -16.31 3.35
N GLU A 83 13.43 -17.50 3.73
CA GLU A 83 13.79 -18.58 2.80
C GLU A 83 12.58 -19.07 2.00
N ARG A 84 11.42 -19.24 2.67
CA ARG A 84 10.18 -19.65 1.99
C ARG A 84 9.75 -18.62 0.97
N THR A 85 9.77 -17.34 1.36
CA THR A 85 9.45 -16.23 0.46
C THR A 85 10.41 -16.14 -0.72
N PHE A 86 11.71 -16.32 -0.50
CA PHE A 86 12.68 -16.36 -1.58
C PHE A 86 12.48 -17.56 -2.52
N ARG A 87 12.09 -18.72 -2.00
CA ARG A 87 11.73 -19.88 -2.82
C ARG A 87 10.54 -19.58 -3.72
N THR A 88 9.50 -18.97 -3.16
CA THR A 88 8.35 -18.50 -3.95
C THR A 88 8.76 -17.48 -5.02
N MET A 89 9.68 -16.56 -4.70
CA MET A 89 10.23 -15.63 -5.68
C MET A 89 10.99 -16.34 -6.81
N CYS A 90 11.72 -17.41 -6.47
CA CYS A 90 12.40 -18.25 -7.44
C CYS A 90 11.41 -18.98 -8.36
N GLU A 91 10.38 -19.62 -7.79
CA GLU A 91 9.35 -20.34 -8.55
C GLU A 91 8.61 -19.42 -9.52
N LEU A 92 8.29 -18.21 -9.09
CA LEU A 92 7.63 -17.22 -9.92
C LEU A 92 8.55 -16.66 -11.03
N HIS A 93 9.86 -16.54 -10.79
CA HIS A 93 10.85 -16.29 -11.85
C HIS A 93 10.90 -17.42 -12.88
N ASP A 94 10.87 -18.69 -12.43
CA ASP A 94 10.85 -19.84 -13.33
C ASP A 94 9.60 -19.89 -14.23
N GLN A 95 8.50 -19.28 -13.77
CA GLN A 95 7.26 -19.11 -14.51
C GLN A 95 7.23 -17.87 -15.42
N GLY A 96 8.31 -17.08 -15.48
CA GLY A 96 8.36 -15.82 -16.24
C GLY A 96 7.52 -14.68 -15.63
N ARG A 97 7.24 -14.74 -14.33
CA ARG A 97 6.45 -13.77 -13.55
C ARG A 97 7.33 -12.87 -12.67
N ASP A 98 8.51 -12.52 -13.17
CA ASP A 98 9.58 -11.79 -12.49
C ASP A 98 9.32 -10.28 -12.32
N HIS A 99 8.48 -9.68 -13.16
CA HIS A 99 8.12 -8.26 -13.10
C HIS A 99 7.29 -7.88 -11.87
N ILE A 100 6.70 -8.86 -11.16
CA ILE A 100 5.85 -8.63 -9.98
C ILE A 100 6.63 -7.97 -8.84
N TRP A 101 7.91 -8.32 -8.64
CA TRP A 101 8.69 -7.89 -7.48
C TRP A 101 9.15 -6.43 -7.55
N GLY A 102 9.51 -5.95 -8.75
CA GLY A 102 9.91 -4.57 -8.95
C GLY A 102 8.76 -3.58 -8.69
N TYR A 103 7.51 -4.01 -8.90
CA TYR A 103 6.32 -3.27 -8.49
C TYR A 103 6.05 -3.44 -6.98
N TYR A 104 6.20 -4.66 -6.46
CA TYR A 104 5.99 -5.04 -5.06
C TYR A 104 6.81 -4.20 -4.06
N VAL A 105 8.13 -4.13 -4.24
CA VAL A 105 9.03 -3.41 -3.32
C VAL A 105 8.72 -1.93 -3.31
N ARG A 106 8.46 -1.34 -4.48
CA ARG A 106 8.27 0.11 -4.58
C ARG A 106 6.87 0.55 -4.14
N ASN A 107 5.84 -0.29 -4.26
CA ASN A 107 4.45 0.14 -4.10
C ASN A 107 3.69 -0.51 -2.93
N LEU A 108 4.15 -1.62 -2.35
CA LEU A 108 3.44 -2.29 -1.25
C LEU A 108 4.21 -2.22 0.06
N ALA A 109 5.53 -2.48 0.02
CA ALA A 109 6.38 -2.45 1.21
C ALA A 109 6.36 -1.11 1.94
N ARG A 110 6.64 -0.04 1.20
CA ARG A 110 6.84 1.29 1.76
C ARG A 110 5.57 1.91 2.34
N PRO A 111 4.40 1.87 1.68
CA PRO A 111 3.15 2.34 2.29
C PRO A 111 2.81 1.58 3.58
N ILE A 112 3.02 0.27 3.61
CA ILE A 112 2.71 -0.54 4.80
C ILE A 112 3.63 -0.18 5.97
N TRP A 113 4.93 0.02 5.70
CA TRP A 113 5.86 0.49 6.72
C TRP A 113 5.45 1.86 7.28
N LEU A 114 5.11 2.83 6.41
CA LEU A 114 4.65 4.17 6.78
C LEU A 114 3.33 4.18 7.56
N ALA A 115 2.51 3.14 7.42
CA ALA A 115 1.24 3.02 8.13
C ALA A 115 1.43 2.65 9.62
N ARG A 116 2.60 2.13 10.01
CA ARG A 116 2.89 1.77 11.41
C ARG A 116 2.93 3.03 12.27
N PRO A 117 2.31 3.04 13.47
CA PRO A 117 2.24 4.23 14.33
C PRO A 117 3.59 4.94 14.55
N GLU A 118 4.66 4.16 14.73
CA GLU A 118 6.03 4.61 14.96
C GLU A 118 6.73 5.20 13.72
N HIS A 119 6.18 4.98 12.52
CA HIS A 119 6.78 5.41 11.25
C HIS A 119 5.95 6.44 10.49
N ARG A 120 4.82 6.86 11.06
CA ARG A 120 4.02 7.95 10.51
C ARG A 120 4.85 9.22 10.41
N VAL A 121 4.72 9.91 9.29
CA VAL A 121 5.58 11.05 8.93
C VAL A 121 5.08 12.36 9.54
N ASP A 122 6.01 13.30 9.69
CA ASP A 122 5.72 14.68 10.08
C ASP A 122 5.01 15.48 9.00
N VAL A 123 5.38 15.21 7.73
CA VAL A 123 4.94 16.00 6.58
C VAL A 123 4.56 15.09 5.42
N LEU A 124 3.35 15.28 4.88
CA LEU A 124 2.91 14.66 3.63
C LEU A 124 2.85 15.70 2.50
N VAL A 125 3.45 15.39 1.36
CA VAL A 125 3.30 16.18 0.14
C VAL A 125 2.97 15.29 -1.04
N GLY A 126 2.10 15.74 -1.95
CA GLY A 126 1.79 14.94 -3.12
C GLY A 126 0.88 15.57 -4.16
N ASN A 127 0.66 14.82 -5.23
CA ASN A 127 -0.28 15.14 -6.29
C ASN A 127 -1.26 13.96 -6.43
N PRO A 128 -2.47 14.04 -5.84
CA PRO A 128 -3.40 12.94 -5.83
C PRO A 128 -3.99 12.72 -7.23
N PRO A 129 -4.45 11.49 -7.56
CA PRO A 129 -5.09 11.23 -8.85
C PRO A 129 -6.45 11.93 -8.96
N TRP A 130 -6.71 12.57 -10.10
CA TRP A 130 -7.98 13.28 -10.38
C TRP A 130 -8.91 12.42 -11.26
N LEU A 131 -9.28 11.24 -10.76
CA LEU A 131 -10.19 10.34 -11.46
C LEU A 131 -11.64 10.61 -11.05
N ALA A 132 -12.43 11.19 -11.96
CA ALA A 132 -13.85 11.42 -11.72
C ALA A 132 -14.65 10.10 -11.69
N TYR A 133 -15.67 10.04 -10.84
CA TYR A 133 -16.52 8.87 -10.62
C TYR A 133 -17.08 8.25 -11.91
N ARG A 134 -17.48 9.08 -12.87
CA ARG A 134 -18.02 8.62 -14.16
C ARG A 134 -17.02 7.85 -15.04
N TYR A 135 -15.73 7.99 -14.78
CA TYR A 135 -14.66 7.30 -15.51
C TYR A 135 -14.13 6.07 -14.76
N MET A 136 -14.67 5.76 -13.58
CA MET A 136 -14.33 4.57 -12.80
C MET A 136 -15.08 3.34 -13.32
N THR A 137 -14.48 2.14 -13.19
CA THR A 137 -15.21 0.87 -13.40
C THR A 137 -16.31 0.68 -12.34
N ALA A 138 -17.24 -0.25 -12.57
CA ALA A 138 -18.30 -0.52 -11.60
C ALA A 138 -17.75 -0.95 -10.22
N GLU A 139 -16.67 -1.77 -10.18
CA GLU A 139 -16.07 -2.14 -8.90
C GLU A 139 -15.43 -0.93 -8.20
N MET A 140 -14.71 -0.09 -8.96
CA MET A 140 -14.11 1.13 -8.44
C MET A 140 -15.16 2.11 -7.91
N GLN A 141 -16.29 2.26 -8.60
CA GLN A 141 -17.41 3.08 -8.17
C GLN A 141 -17.99 2.58 -6.83
N ALA A 142 -18.19 1.27 -6.70
CA ALA A 142 -18.69 0.67 -5.47
C ALA A 142 -17.70 0.89 -4.30
N ALA A 143 -16.41 0.64 -4.52
CA ALA A 143 -15.37 0.85 -3.53
C ALA A 143 -15.23 2.33 -3.14
N PHE A 144 -15.18 3.24 -4.11
CA PHE A 144 -15.10 4.68 -3.89
C PHE A 144 -16.28 5.19 -3.08
N ARG A 145 -17.51 4.78 -3.45
CA ARG A 145 -18.74 5.18 -2.76
C ARG A 145 -18.75 4.67 -1.32
N SER A 146 -18.37 3.41 -1.10
CA SER A 146 -18.28 2.82 0.23
C SER A 146 -17.29 3.60 1.11
N MET A 147 -16.03 3.71 0.68
CA MET A 147 -14.97 4.39 1.44
C MET A 147 -15.25 5.88 1.69
N SER A 148 -15.84 6.57 0.70
CA SER A 148 -16.22 7.98 0.83
C SER A 148 -17.40 8.16 1.78
N SER A 149 -18.37 7.25 1.78
CA SER A 149 -19.52 7.34 2.67
C SER A 149 -19.11 7.09 4.12
N GLU A 150 -18.23 6.13 4.37
CA GLU A 150 -17.68 5.84 5.71
C GLU A 150 -17.01 7.08 6.33
N ARG A 151 -16.39 7.92 5.50
CA ARG A 151 -15.65 9.14 5.92
C ARG A 151 -16.48 10.42 5.76
N GLN A 152 -17.77 10.31 5.48
CA GLN A 152 -18.65 11.45 5.20
C GLN A 152 -18.18 12.38 4.07
N LEU A 153 -17.35 11.88 3.16
CA LEU A 153 -16.85 12.61 1.98
C LEU A 153 -17.86 12.59 0.83
N TRP A 154 -18.77 11.62 0.82
CA TRP A 154 -19.72 11.43 -0.28
C TRP A 154 -20.75 12.57 -0.33
N ALA A 155 -20.75 13.34 -1.42
CA ALA A 155 -21.59 14.54 -1.54
C ALA A 155 -23.03 14.26 -2.02
N GLY A 156 -23.37 13.00 -2.26
CA GLY A 156 -24.70 12.56 -2.68
C GLY A 156 -24.88 12.42 -4.20
N ALA A 157 -25.98 11.76 -4.59
CA ALA A 157 -26.22 11.33 -5.98
C ALA A 157 -26.29 12.48 -7.00
N SER A 158 -26.71 13.68 -6.59
CA SER A 158 -26.90 14.82 -7.49
C SER A 158 -25.60 15.41 -8.05
N VAL A 159 -24.46 15.17 -7.40
CA VAL A 159 -23.12 15.63 -7.87
C VAL A 159 -22.11 14.50 -8.02
N ALA A 160 -22.55 13.25 -7.80
CA ALA A 160 -21.72 12.05 -7.78
C ALA A 160 -20.87 11.88 -9.05
N THR A 161 -21.42 12.18 -10.23
CA THR A 161 -20.73 12.00 -11.52
C THR A 161 -19.49 12.90 -11.70
N ASN A 162 -19.40 14.00 -10.95
CA ASN A 162 -18.28 14.95 -10.97
C ASN A 162 -17.40 14.86 -9.73
N GLN A 163 -17.78 14.05 -8.74
CA GLN A 163 -16.92 13.78 -7.59
C GLN A 163 -15.75 12.91 -8.04
N ASP A 164 -14.53 13.23 -7.58
CA ASP A 164 -13.32 12.53 -7.97
C ASP A 164 -12.56 11.97 -6.75
N LEU A 165 -11.55 11.15 -7.06
CA LEU A 165 -10.78 10.39 -6.08
C LEU A 165 -9.89 11.25 -5.16
N SER A 166 -9.56 12.49 -5.52
CA SER A 166 -8.54 13.30 -4.83
C SER A 166 -8.83 13.51 -3.34
N GLY A 167 -10.05 13.91 -2.98
CA GLY A 167 -10.42 14.16 -1.59
C GLY A 167 -10.34 12.90 -0.72
N LEU A 168 -10.80 11.76 -1.24
CA LEU A 168 -10.69 10.47 -0.55
C LEU A 168 -9.22 10.06 -0.41
N PHE A 169 -8.43 10.24 -1.45
CA PHE A 169 -7.00 9.89 -1.43
C PHE A 169 -6.27 10.66 -0.33
N VAL A 170 -6.44 11.97 -0.26
CA VAL A 170 -5.80 12.80 0.78
C VAL A 170 -6.28 12.39 2.18
N ALA A 171 -7.58 12.22 2.39
CA ALA A 171 -8.12 11.78 3.68
C ALA A 171 -7.50 10.45 4.14
N ARG A 172 -7.33 9.49 3.22
CA ARG A 172 -6.69 8.19 3.51
C ARG A 172 -5.19 8.33 3.79
N CYS A 173 -4.48 9.17 3.04
CA CYS A 173 -3.06 9.43 3.31
C CYS A 173 -2.84 10.02 4.70
N VAL A 174 -3.69 10.97 5.11
CA VAL A 174 -3.64 11.54 6.46
C VAL A 174 -3.94 10.49 7.52
N GLU A 175 -5.01 9.70 7.33
CA GLU A 175 -5.43 8.63 8.25
C GLU A 175 -4.33 7.58 8.48
N LEU A 176 -3.64 7.17 7.41
CA LEU A 176 -2.66 6.09 7.46
C LEU A 176 -1.26 6.56 7.84
N TYR A 177 -0.81 7.67 7.24
CA TYR A 177 0.62 7.99 7.19
C TYR A 177 1.01 9.24 7.96
N LEU A 178 0.07 10.12 8.32
CA LEU A 178 0.41 11.35 9.04
C LEU A 178 0.34 11.13 10.55
N ARG A 179 1.37 11.55 11.27
CA ARG A 179 1.34 11.51 12.74
C ARG A 179 0.46 12.63 13.31
N PRO A 180 -0.07 12.49 14.53
CA PRO A 180 -0.74 13.60 15.22
C PRO A 180 0.17 14.84 15.30
N GLY A 181 -0.39 16.00 14.93
CA GLY A 181 0.33 17.28 14.85
C GLY A 181 1.21 17.46 13.61
N GLY A 182 1.23 16.51 12.68
CA GLY A 182 1.88 16.66 11.38
C GLY A 182 1.17 17.64 10.44
N ARG A 183 1.79 17.95 9.30
CA ARG A 183 1.25 18.85 8.27
C ARG A 183 1.18 18.16 6.91
N PHE A 184 0.33 18.63 6.02
CA PHE A 184 0.30 18.12 4.65
C PHE A 184 0.06 19.20 3.61
N GLY A 185 0.47 18.94 2.37
CA GLY A 185 0.19 19.78 1.21
C GLY A 185 -0.01 18.95 -0.06
N TYR A 186 -1.15 19.12 -0.72
CA TYR A 186 -1.45 18.40 -1.97
C TYR A 186 -1.85 19.36 -3.09
N VAL A 187 -1.47 19.02 -4.32
CA VAL A 187 -1.96 19.71 -5.52
C VAL A 187 -3.39 19.26 -5.80
N MET A 188 -4.37 20.10 -5.47
CA MET A 188 -5.79 19.75 -5.55
C MET A 188 -6.48 20.41 -6.75
N PRO A 189 -7.57 19.82 -7.27
CA PRO A 189 -8.41 20.50 -8.25
C PRO A 189 -8.91 21.84 -7.69
N TRP A 190 -8.94 22.89 -8.50
CA TRP A 190 -9.44 24.21 -8.09
C TRP A 190 -10.83 24.16 -7.45
N GLY A 191 -11.66 23.20 -7.89
CA GLY A 191 -13.00 22.98 -7.36
C GLY A 191 -13.04 22.62 -5.87
N THR A 192 -11.94 22.14 -5.28
CA THR A 192 -11.85 21.78 -3.87
C THR A 192 -12.23 22.94 -2.95
N LEU A 193 -11.94 24.19 -3.34
CA LEU A 193 -12.23 25.37 -2.54
C LEU A 193 -13.72 25.70 -2.40
N SER A 194 -14.56 25.36 -3.38
CA SER A 194 -15.94 25.86 -3.43
C SER A 194 -17.00 24.83 -3.83
N ARG A 195 -16.63 23.84 -4.63
CA ARG A 195 -17.63 22.96 -5.26
C ARG A 195 -18.23 21.99 -4.26
N ARG A 196 -19.50 21.66 -4.48
CA ARG A 196 -20.32 20.83 -3.57
C ARG A 196 -19.76 19.41 -3.43
N GLN A 197 -19.14 18.85 -4.47
CA GLN A 197 -18.54 17.52 -4.41
C GLN A 197 -17.37 17.40 -3.42
N TYR A 198 -16.78 18.51 -2.97
CA TYR A 198 -15.75 18.53 -1.92
C TYR A 198 -16.27 19.07 -0.58
N ALA A 199 -17.59 19.26 -0.42
CA ALA A 199 -18.13 19.81 0.82
C ALA A 199 -17.77 18.93 2.04
N GLY A 200 -17.91 17.61 1.91
CA GLY A 200 -17.49 16.65 2.95
C GLY A 200 -15.98 16.64 3.18
N PHE A 201 -15.16 16.84 2.15
CA PHE A 201 -13.72 16.96 2.32
C PHE A 201 -13.33 18.23 3.10
N ARG A 202 -13.97 19.36 2.80
CA ARG A 202 -13.69 20.65 3.46
C ARG A 202 -14.13 20.70 4.94
N THR A 203 -14.89 19.74 5.45
CA THR A 203 -15.22 19.72 6.88
C THR A 203 -13.98 19.48 7.74
N GLY A 204 -12.96 18.82 7.19
CA GLY A 204 -11.77 18.40 7.91
C GLY A 204 -12.01 17.31 8.95
N HIS A 205 -13.26 16.87 9.15
CA HIS A 205 -13.63 15.83 10.11
C HIS A 205 -14.01 14.56 9.35
N TYR A 206 -13.15 13.54 9.42
CA TYR A 206 -13.35 12.27 8.74
C TYR A 206 -13.46 11.15 9.76
N PRO A 207 -14.67 10.61 10.00
CA PRO A 207 -14.83 9.44 10.86
C PRO A 207 -14.08 8.24 10.26
N GLY A 208 -13.35 7.53 11.12
CA GLY A 208 -12.62 6.32 10.78
C GLY A 208 -12.97 5.18 11.74
N LYS A 209 -12.82 3.93 11.29
CA LYS A 209 -13.11 2.74 12.12
C LYS A 209 -12.10 2.56 13.25
N VAL A 210 -10.86 3.02 13.06
CA VAL A 210 -9.76 2.88 14.03
C VAL A 210 -9.61 4.16 14.85
N GLN A 211 -9.44 5.31 14.18
CA GLN A 211 -9.40 6.63 14.80
C GLN A 211 -10.02 7.67 13.85
N PRO A 212 -10.75 8.67 14.38
CA PRO A 212 -11.18 9.81 13.58
C PRO A 212 -9.97 10.64 13.14
N VAL A 213 -10.10 11.30 12.00
CA VAL A 213 -9.12 12.24 11.49
C VAL A 213 -9.73 13.64 11.54
N ASP A 214 -9.09 14.52 12.29
CA ASP A 214 -9.45 15.92 12.40
C ASP A 214 -8.35 16.78 11.78
N ILE A 215 -8.72 17.59 10.80
CA ILE A 215 -7.83 18.46 10.01
C ILE A 215 -8.31 19.89 10.13
N ALA A 216 -7.37 20.78 10.44
CA ALA A 216 -7.52 22.21 10.19
C ALA A 216 -6.88 22.54 8.83
N PHE A 217 -7.66 23.10 7.92
CA PHE A 217 -7.14 23.67 6.68
C PHE A 217 -6.69 25.11 6.93
N ASP A 218 -5.49 25.44 6.48
CA ASP A 218 -4.92 26.80 6.50
C ASP A 218 -5.41 27.66 5.31
#